data_AF-A0A2E1AEI5-F1
#
_entry.id   AF-A0A2E1AEI5-F1
#
_cell.length_a   1.000
_cell.length_b   1.000
_cell.length_c   1.000
_cell.angle_alpha   90.00
_cell.angle_beta   90.00
_cell.angle_gamma   90.00
#
_symmetry.space_group_name_H-M   'P 1'
#
loop_
_entity.id
_entity.type
_entity.pdbx_description
1 polymer ?
#
loop_
_entity_poly.entity_id
_entity_poly.type
_entity_poly.pdbx_seq_one_letter_code
_entity_poly.pdbx_strand_id
1 'polypeptide(L)'
;MTTNWHTPFSVSDPLTSTLLNTKLSQLDSGISELNDTAAGAYYYPSLGENVSAGEAGYISIADGNGYKLDTNAAAPGAGIIRGIFKTTGPMGSTGKLQLTGIMDGFTGLTPRQLVYVDTTAGALTQTRPLPTSGGAQIAVMEIGIALSTTEILIRPRPISYEKRDAMALNDTLVVNHHFDNAGHMRKLYCFNTAGGGYRTHQVEVGWWSSTHADMVNQYGGGASLEVSTTFKCLRSAGLSDVTVVVELP
;
A
#
# COMPACT_ATOMS: atom_id res chain seq x y z
N MET A 1 18.83 -10.74 -0.56
CA MET A 1 19.31 -11.89 0.24
C MET A 1 18.69 -13.15 -0.36
N THR A 2 19.50 -14.08 -0.86
CA THR A 2 19.02 -15.44 -1.18
C THR A 2 18.94 -16.19 0.14
N THR A 3 17.74 -16.31 0.71
CA THR A 3 17.49 -17.24 1.81
C THR A 3 17.78 -18.64 1.28
N ASN A 4 18.90 -19.23 1.67
CA ASN A 4 19.14 -20.64 1.40
C ASN A 4 18.17 -21.43 2.28
N TRP A 5 17.29 -22.20 1.65
CA TRP A 5 16.19 -22.93 2.29
C TRP A 5 16.67 -24.14 3.09
N HIS A 6 17.94 -24.50 2.95
CA HIS A 6 18.62 -25.53 3.69
C HIS A 6 20.04 -25.07 4.03
N THR A 7 20.60 -25.59 5.12
CA THR A 7 22.02 -25.38 5.41
C THR A 7 22.84 -26.33 4.52
N PRO A 8 23.80 -25.85 3.70
CA PRO A 8 24.65 -26.75 2.90
C PRO A 8 25.42 -27.73 3.77
N PHE A 9 25.92 -28.81 3.18
CA PHE A 9 26.90 -29.67 3.85
C PHE A 9 28.23 -28.95 4.01
N SER A 10 28.86 -29.10 5.17
CA SER A 10 30.26 -28.73 5.37
C SER A 10 31.19 -29.91 5.08
N VAL A 11 32.46 -29.63 4.78
CA VAL A 11 33.49 -30.67 4.60
C VAL A 11 33.77 -31.50 5.86
N SER A 12 33.36 -30.99 7.03
CA SER A 12 33.52 -31.64 8.33
C SER A 12 32.25 -32.33 8.83
N ASP A 13 31.14 -32.25 8.09
CA ASP A 13 29.87 -32.80 8.52
C ASP A 13 29.92 -34.35 8.50
N PRO A 14 29.67 -35.02 9.64
CA PRO A 14 29.64 -36.47 9.66
C PRO A 14 28.40 -36.98 8.92
N LEU A 15 28.59 -37.92 7.98
CA LEU A 15 27.52 -38.56 7.22
C LEU A 15 26.72 -39.54 8.10
N THR A 16 25.93 -38.98 9.01
CA THR A 16 25.02 -39.71 9.88
C THR A 16 23.60 -39.68 9.32
N SER A 17 22.81 -40.71 9.62
CA SER A 17 21.39 -40.75 9.26
C SER A 17 20.62 -39.57 9.87
N THR A 18 20.98 -39.15 11.08
CA THR A 18 20.40 -37.98 11.76
C THR A 18 20.62 -36.69 10.96
N LEU A 19 21.85 -36.44 10.51
CA LEU A 19 22.15 -35.24 9.73
C LEU A 19 21.43 -35.28 8.37
N LEU A 20 21.46 -36.41 7.67
CA LEU A 20 20.76 -36.59 6.38
C LEU A 20 19.26 -36.33 6.51
N ASN A 21 18.60 -36.91 7.53
CA ASN A 21 17.18 -36.68 7.79
C ASN A 21 16.88 -35.23 8.13
N THR A 22 17.78 -34.54 8.83
CA THR A 22 17.65 -33.12 9.14
C THR A 22 17.72 -32.27 7.86
N LYS A 23 18.69 -32.54 6.98
CA LYS A 23 18.84 -31.82 5.70
C LYS A 23 17.67 -32.10 4.75
N LEU A 24 17.20 -33.35 4.67
CA LEU A 24 16.02 -33.73 3.90
C LEU A 24 14.77 -33.04 4.43
N SER A 25 14.56 -33.02 5.74
CA SER A 25 13.42 -32.30 6.35
C SER A 25 13.46 -30.79 6.07
N GLN A 26 14.64 -30.16 6.05
CA GLN A 26 14.80 -28.76 5.65
C GLN A 26 14.42 -28.55 4.17
N LEU A 27 14.88 -29.43 3.27
CA LEU A 27 14.54 -29.40 1.85
C LEU A 27 13.05 -29.63 1.62
N ASP A 28 12.44 -30.60 2.28
CA ASP A 28 11.01 -30.91 2.17
C ASP A 28 10.15 -29.74 2.68
N SER A 29 10.55 -29.13 3.80
CA SER A 29 9.91 -27.92 4.31
C SER A 29 10.00 -26.79 3.29
N GLY A 30 11.17 -26.64 2.65
CA GLY A 30 11.35 -25.61 1.64
C GLY A 30 10.60 -25.88 0.33
N ILE A 31 10.51 -27.13 -0.10
CA ILE A 31 9.67 -27.52 -1.24
C ILE A 31 8.20 -27.31 -0.92
N SER A 32 7.76 -27.59 0.31
CA SER A 32 6.38 -27.33 0.74
C SER A 32 6.05 -25.84 0.73
N GLU A 33 6.97 -25.00 1.20
CA GLU A 33 6.84 -23.54 1.15
C GLU A 33 6.90 -23.00 -0.29
N LEU A 34 7.66 -23.63 -1.20
CA LEU A 34 7.61 -23.34 -2.65
C LEU A 34 6.34 -23.88 -3.31
N ASN A 35 5.74 -24.97 -2.84
CA ASN A 35 4.49 -25.49 -3.38
C ASN A 35 3.28 -24.70 -2.86
N ASP A 36 3.39 -24.04 -1.71
CA ASP A 36 2.48 -22.98 -1.24
C ASP A 36 2.48 -21.76 -2.21
N THR A 37 3.34 -21.72 -3.23
CA THR A 37 3.27 -20.74 -4.33
C THR A 37 1.97 -20.87 -5.15
N ALA A 38 1.28 -22.02 -5.11
CA ALA A 38 -0.09 -22.12 -5.63
C ALA A 38 -1.09 -21.25 -4.83
N ALA A 39 -0.80 -20.97 -3.55
CA ALA A 39 -1.56 -20.06 -2.71
C ALA A 39 -1.10 -18.60 -2.83
N GLY A 40 0.12 -18.33 -3.31
CA GLY A 40 0.62 -16.98 -3.66
C GLY A 40 2.07 -16.70 -3.30
N ALA A 41 2.52 -15.46 -3.53
CA ALA A 41 3.85 -15.00 -3.12
C ALA A 41 3.84 -14.52 -1.66
N TYR A 42 4.86 -14.87 -0.88
CA TYR A 42 5.00 -14.47 0.53
C TYR A 42 6.29 -13.69 0.79
N TYR A 43 6.25 -12.87 1.84
CA TYR A 43 7.41 -12.20 2.43
C TYR A 43 7.46 -12.51 3.94
N TYR A 44 8.66 -12.66 4.49
CA TYR A 44 8.85 -13.03 5.90
C TYR A 44 9.63 -11.94 6.65
N PRO A 45 8.97 -10.82 7.01
CA PRO A 45 9.65 -9.72 7.68
C PRO A 45 9.80 -9.98 9.18
N SER A 46 10.75 -9.31 9.82
CA SER A 46 10.63 -9.04 11.25
C SER A 46 9.51 -8.03 11.46
N LEU A 47 8.64 -8.26 12.44
CA LEU A 47 7.50 -7.39 12.70
C LEU A 47 7.95 -6.14 13.46
N GLY A 48 7.64 -4.97 12.91
CA GLY A 48 7.92 -3.68 13.55
C GLY A 48 6.85 -3.27 14.57
N GLU A 49 5.73 -3.97 14.58
CA GLU A 49 4.63 -3.78 15.53
C GLU A 49 3.88 -5.10 15.78
N ASN A 50 2.91 -5.09 16.69
CA ASN A 50 2.04 -6.25 16.90
C ASN A 50 1.05 -6.36 15.74
N VAL A 51 0.96 -7.53 15.10
CA VAL A 51 0.03 -7.79 13.98
C VAL A 51 -0.82 -9.02 14.25
N SER A 52 -1.98 -9.05 13.60
CA SER A 52 -2.91 -10.19 13.59
C SER A 52 -3.06 -10.76 12.19
N ALA A 53 -3.33 -12.06 12.10
CA ALA A 53 -3.71 -12.68 10.85
C ALA A 53 -4.97 -12.01 10.26
N GLY A 54 -4.97 -11.76 8.95
CA GLY A 54 -6.03 -11.04 8.24
C GLY A 54 -5.84 -9.52 8.17
N GLU A 55 -4.87 -8.95 8.88
CA GLU A 55 -4.59 -7.52 8.80
C GLU A 55 -3.77 -7.15 7.56
N ALA A 56 -4.12 -6.04 6.93
CA ALA A 56 -3.39 -5.46 5.81
C ALA A 56 -2.02 -4.91 6.28
N GLY A 57 -0.96 -5.22 5.54
CA GLY A 57 0.40 -4.89 5.93
C GLY A 57 1.30 -4.45 4.78
N TYR A 58 2.42 -3.82 5.13
CA TYR A 58 3.46 -3.41 4.20
C TYR A 58 4.86 -3.65 4.78
N ILE A 59 5.85 -3.63 3.88
CA ILE A 59 7.27 -3.66 4.26
C ILE A 59 7.82 -2.24 4.20
N SER A 60 8.28 -1.74 5.33
CA SER A 60 8.94 -0.45 5.43
C SER A 60 10.30 -0.50 4.75
N ILE A 61 10.55 0.47 3.87
CA ILE A 61 11.85 0.59 3.21
C ILE A 61 12.95 1.13 4.14
N ALA A 62 12.56 1.75 5.26
CA ALA A 62 13.51 2.40 6.17
C ALA A 62 14.30 1.37 7.00
N ASP A 63 13.63 0.28 7.38
CA ASP A 63 14.17 -0.74 8.29
C ASP A 63 13.93 -2.18 7.81
N GLY A 64 13.14 -2.39 6.75
CA GLY A 64 12.82 -3.72 6.23
C GLY A 64 11.78 -4.50 7.06
N ASN A 65 11.19 -3.86 8.08
CA ASN A 65 10.23 -4.51 8.97
C ASN A 65 8.80 -4.45 8.41
N GLY A 66 7.97 -5.37 8.88
CA GLY A 66 6.55 -5.45 8.56
C GLY A 66 5.72 -4.60 9.51
N TYR A 67 4.87 -3.74 8.95
CA TYR A 67 3.95 -2.86 9.67
C TYR A 67 2.53 -2.98 9.10
N LYS A 68 1.53 -2.57 9.88
CA LYS A 68 0.14 -2.45 9.41
C LYS A 68 0.01 -1.29 8.45
N LEU A 69 -0.79 -1.47 7.41
CA LEU A 69 -1.16 -0.36 6.53
C LEU A 69 -2.07 0.62 7.28
N ASP A 70 -1.74 1.91 7.23
CA ASP A 70 -2.54 2.99 7.81
C ASP A 70 -2.82 4.03 6.72
N THR A 71 -4.10 4.16 6.37
CA THR A 71 -4.55 5.00 5.25
C THR A 71 -4.77 6.46 5.63
N ASN A 72 -4.90 6.82 6.91
CA ASN A 72 -5.26 8.17 7.34
C ASN A 72 -4.23 8.84 8.28
N ALA A 73 -3.10 8.19 8.53
CA ALA A 73 -1.94 8.82 9.18
C ALA A 73 -1.43 10.04 8.38
N ALA A 74 -0.85 11.01 9.10
CA ALA A 74 -0.30 12.25 8.51
C ALA A 74 0.75 12.00 7.41
N ALA A 75 1.48 10.89 7.53
CA ALA A 75 2.27 10.28 6.48
C ALA A 75 1.80 8.83 6.36
N PRO A 76 0.93 8.50 5.39
CA PRO A 76 0.31 7.18 5.34
C PRO A 76 1.40 6.11 5.25
N GLY A 77 1.39 5.18 6.21
CA GLY A 77 2.28 4.04 6.27
C GLY A 77 1.96 3.10 5.13
N ALA A 78 2.59 3.33 3.98
CA ALA A 78 2.34 2.63 2.74
C ALA A 78 3.68 2.32 2.07
N GLY A 79 4.09 1.06 2.13
CA GLY A 79 5.29 0.60 1.42
C GLY A 79 4.99 0.24 -0.04
N ILE A 80 6.04 0.00 -0.82
CA ILE A 80 5.93 -0.54 -2.19
C ILE A 80 5.43 -1.99 -2.14
N ILE A 81 5.95 -2.77 -1.18
CA ILE A 81 5.55 -4.17 -0.96
C ILE A 81 4.39 -4.19 0.03
N ARG A 82 3.24 -4.69 -0.41
CA ARG A 82 1.96 -4.67 0.33
C ARG A 82 1.28 -6.04 0.24
N GLY A 83 0.55 -6.41 1.28
CA GLY A 83 -0.12 -7.70 1.36
C GLY A 83 -1.04 -7.80 2.57
N ILE A 84 -1.37 -9.03 2.95
CA ILE A 84 -2.14 -9.33 4.16
C ILE A 84 -1.34 -10.31 5.03
N PHE A 85 -1.27 -10.06 6.33
CA PHE A 85 -0.56 -10.94 7.27
C PHE A 85 -1.30 -12.26 7.43
N LYS A 86 -0.60 -13.37 7.24
CA LYS A 86 -1.10 -14.73 7.46
C LYS A 86 -0.84 -15.23 8.89
N THR A 87 -0.02 -14.52 9.65
CA THR A 87 0.34 -14.87 11.02
C THR A 87 0.02 -13.74 11.98
N THR A 88 -0.34 -14.10 13.21
CA THR A 88 -0.37 -13.19 14.35
C THR A 88 0.98 -13.26 15.06
N GLY A 89 1.54 -12.11 15.45
CA GLY A 89 2.82 -12.08 16.14
C GLY A 89 3.08 -10.74 16.83
N PRO A 90 3.83 -10.75 17.96
CA PRO A 90 4.28 -9.53 18.58
C PRO A 90 5.41 -8.87 17.77
N MET A 91 5.65 -7.59 18.04
CA MET A 91 6.83 -6.87 17.55
C MET A 91 8.13 -7.66 17.81
N GLY A 92 9.02 -7.69 16.82
CA GLY A 92 10.30 -8.39 16.83
C GLY A 92 10.24 -9.86 16.41
N SER A 93 9.05 -10.45 16.28
CA SER A 93 8.90 -11.82 15.78
C SER A 93 8.87 -11.87 14.25
N THR A 94 9.08 -13.06 13.65
CA THR A 94 8.97 -13.26 12.20
C THR A 94 7.51 -13.36 11.79
N GLY A 95 7.05 -12.44 10.94
CA GLY A 95 5.73 -12.49 10.32
C GLY A 95 5.72 -13.27 9.00
N LYS A 96 4.52 -13.58 8.49
CA LYS A 96 4.29 -14.05 7.12
C LYS A 96 3.29 -13.12 6.45
N LEU A 97 3.75 -12.34 5.46
CA LEU A 97 2.94 -11.42 4.67
C LEU A 97 2.65 -12.03 3.30
N GLN A 98 1.38 -12.25 2.96
CA GLN A 98 0.96 -12.77 1.66
C GLN A 98 0.75 -11.60 0.69
N LEU A 99 1.54 -11.56 -0.38
CA LEU A 99 1.59 -10.47 -1.37
C LEU A 99 0.62 -10.69 -2.54
N THR A 100 0.33 -11.94 -2.87
CA THR A 100 -0.57 -12.33 -3.97
C THR A 100 -1.32 -13.61 -3.64
N GLY A 101 -2.27 -13.98 -4.49
CA GLY A 101 -2.97 -15.28 -4.43
C GLY A 101 -4.20 -15.25 -3.52
N ILE A 102 -4.73 -16.43 -3.18
CA ILE A 102 -5.99 -16.54 -2.41
C ILE A 102 -5.66 -16.60 -0.92
N MET A 103 -6.30 -15.73 -0.15
CA MET A 103 -6.25 -15.77 1.30
C MET A 103 -7.65 -16.02 1.85
N ASP A 104 -7.73 -16.98 2.77
CA ASP A 104 -8.93 -17.38 3.50
C ASP A 104 -8.95 -16.75 4.92
N GLY A 105 -9.92 -17.15 5.73
CA GLY A 105 -10.03 -16.73 7.13
C GLY A 105 -10.83 -15.43 7.35
N PHE A 106 -11.46 -14.89 6.32
CA PHE A 106 -12.36 -13.74 6.45
C PHE A 106 -13.79 -14.17 6.74
N THR A 107 -14.65 -13.22 7.11
CA THR A 107 -16.08 -13.45 7.29
C THR A 107 -16.87 -12.25 6.79
N GLY A 108 -18.08 -12.49 6.27
CA GLY A 108 -19.02 -11.42 5.92
C GLY A 108 -18.65 -10.62 4.67
N LEU A 109 -17.74 -11.13 3.83
CA LEU A 109 -17.43 -10.50 2.55
C LEU A 109 -18.59 -10.71 1.57
N THR A 110 -18.83 -9.72 0.72
CA THR A 110 -19.68 -9.83 -0.45
C THR A 110 -18.83 -10.29 -1.63
N PRO A 111 -19.10 -11.47 -2.22
CA PRO A 111 -18.33 -11.95 -3.36
C PRO A 111 -18.31 -10.95 -4.52
N ARG A 112 -17.20 -10.93 -5.26
CA ARG A 112 -16.94 -10.08 -6.44
C ARG A 112 -16.84 -8.57 -6.14
N GLN A 113 -16.82 -8.16 -4.89
CA GLN A 113 -16.54 -6.77 -4.52
C GLN A 113 -15.06 -6.55 -4.22
N LEU A 114 -14.56 -5.37 -4.57
CA LEU A 114 -13.21 -4.93 -4.25
C LEU A 114 -13.04 -4.83 -2.73
N VAL A 115 -11.84 -5.15 -2.27
CA VAL A 115 -11.45 -4.98 -0.87
C VAL A 115 -10.38 -3.89 -0.81
N TYR A 116 -10.62 -2.93 0.07
CA TYR A 116 -9.76 -1.80 0.35
C TYR A 116 -9.18 -1.92 1.75
N VAL A 117 -8.05 -1.25 1.98
CA VAL A 117 -7.58 -0.98 3.34
C VAL A 117 -8.46 0.10 3.96
N ASP A 118 -8.88 -0.09 5.20
CA ASP A 118 -9.68 0.88 5.94
C ASP A 118 -8.81 2.04 6.49
N THR A 119 -9.47 3.05 7.02
CA THR A 119 -8.93 4.12 7.88
C THR A 119 -8.47 3.65 9.26
N THR A 120 -8.84 2.44 9.68
CA THR A 120 -8.26 1.81 10.87
C THR A 120 -7.03 0.98 10.48
N ALA A 121 -5.91 1.15 11.19
CA ALA A 121 -4.65 0.48 10.89
C ALA A 121 -4.82 -1.05 10.76
N GLY A 122 -4.43 -1.60 9.61
CA GLY A 122 -4.51 -3.02 9.28
C GLY A 122 -5.92 -3.54 8.95
N ALA A 123 -6.97 -2.76 9.13
CA ALA A 123 -8.33 -3.21 8.85
C ALA A 123 -8.63 -3.20 7.34
N LEU A 124 -9.61 -4.01 6.95
CA LEU A 124 -10.08 -4.17 5.57
C LEU A 124 -11.56 -3.81 5.47
N THR A 125 -11.97 -3.28 4.33
CA THR A 125 -13.35 -2.88 4.04
C THR A 125 -13.71 -3.11 2.59
N GLN A 126 -14.99 -3.34 2.28
CA GLN A 126 -15.51 -3.38 0.90
C GLN A 126 -16.14 -2.05 0.47
N THR A 127 -16.13 -1.05 1.35
CA THR A 127 -16.52 0.33 1.03
C THR A 127 -15.27 1.14 0.77
N ARG A 128 -15.13 1.72 -0.43
CA ARG A 128 -13.99 2.56 -0.78
C ARG A 128 -13.89 3.75 0.20
N PRO A 129 -12.76 3.94 0.91
CA PRO A 129 -12.53 5.14 1.70
C PRO A 129 -12.59 6.40 0.82
N LEU A 130 -13.18 7.48 1.35
CA LEU A 130 -13.34 8.75 0.63
C LEU A 130 -12.82 9.91 1.48
N PRO A 131 -12.03 10.84 0.92
CA PRO A 131 -11.62 12.04 1.63
C PRO A 131 -12.84 12.94 1.88
N THR A 132 -12.86 13.57 3.04
CA THR A 132 -13.83 14.60 3.42
C THR A 132 -13.24 15.98 3.15
N SER A 133 -14.08 16.94 2.78
CA SER A 133 -13.62 18.32 2.52
C SER A 133 -13.10 18.95 3.81
N GLY A 134 -11.90 19.54 3.76
CA GLY A 134 -11.19 20.08 4.92
C GLY A 134 -10.66 19.00 5.88
N GLY A 135 -10.80 17.72 5.50
CA GLY A 135 -10.41 16.57 6.32
C GLY A 135 -8.93 16.19 6.17
N ALA A 136 -8.57 15.11 6.86
CA ALA A 136 -7.27 14.47 6.68
C ALA A 136 -7.14 13.88 5.26
N GLN A 137 -5.90 13.80 4.78
CA GLN A 137 -5.58 13.05 3.59
C GLN A 137 -5.87 11.56 3.81
N ILE A 138 -6.29 10.86 2.75
CA ILE A 138 -6.50 9.41 2.77
C ILE A 138 -5.69 8.75 1.65
N ALA A 139 -5.01 7.66 1.96
CA ALA A 139 -4.41 6.76 0.97
C ALA A 139 -5.41 5.66 0.61
N VAL A 140 -6.04 5.74 -0.55
CA VAL A 140 -6.94 4.71 -1.05
C VAL A 140 -6.12 3.57 -1.64
N MET A 141 -6.24 2.38 -1.03
CA MET A 141 -5.48 1.19 -1.40
C MET A 141 -6.42 0.02 -1.66
N GLU A 142 -6.46 -0.46 -2.90
CA GLU A 142 -7.12 -1.72 -3.27
C GLU A 142 -6.15 -2.87 -3.00
N ILE A 143 -6.51 -3.77 -2.08
CA ILE A 143 -5.69 -4.95 -1.74
C ILE A 143 -6.06 -6.16 -2.61
N GLY A 144 -7.31 -6.24 -3.08
CA GLY A 144 -7.78 -7.39 -3.83
C GLY A 144 -9.27 -7.37 -4.13
N ILE A 145 -9.82 -8.54 -4.45
CA ILE A 145 -11.25 -8.77 -4.69
C ILE A 145 -11.72 -9.98 -3.87
N ALA A 146 -12.89 -9.89 -3.27
CA ALA A 146 -13.49 -11.03 -2.56
C ALA A 146 -13.92 -12.10 -3.59
N LEU A 147 -13.43 -13.32 -3.45
CA LEU A 147 -13.86 -14.46 -4.29
C LEU A 147 -15.11 -15.13 -3.72
N SER A 148 -15.22 -15.15 -2.40
CA SER A 148 -16.32 -15.73 -1.64
C SER A 148 -16.61 -14.88 -0.40
N THR A 149 -17.43 -15.38 0.54
CA THR A 149 -17.70 -14.70 1.81
C THR A 149 -16.55 -14.75 2.79
N THR A 150 -15.53 -15.58 2.51
CA THR A 150 -14.42 -15.88 3.41
C THR A 150 -13.05 -15.76 2.75
N GLU A 151 -12.98 -15.47 1.45
CA GLU A 151 -11.73 -15.47 0.69
C GLU A 151 -11.54 -14.19 -0.13
N ILE A 152 -10.29 -13.74 -0.18
CA ILE A 152 -9.84 -12.60 -0.98
C ILE A 152 -8.76 -13.08 -1.94
N LEU A 153 -8.89 -12.74 -3.22
CA LEU A 153 -7.79 -12.77 -4.18
C LEU A 153 -6.94 -11.51 -3.99
N ILE A 154 -5.79 -11.65 -3.35
CA ILE A 154 -4.82 -10.59 -3.09
C ILE A 154 -4.15 -10.22 -4.41
N ARG A 155 -4.31 -8.95 -4.80
CA ARG A 155 -3.68 -8.35 -5.96
C ARG A 155 -3.61 -6.83 -5.76
N PRO A 156 -2.61 -6.34 -4.99
CA PRO A 156 -2.48 -4.94 -4.69
C PRO A 156 -2.37 -4.11 -5.98
N ARG A 157 -3.02 -2.95 -6.00
CA ARG A 157 -2.94 -1.98 -7.10
C ARG A 157 -2.10 -0.76 -6.69
N PRO A 158 -1.82 0.16 -7.63
CA PRO A 158 -1.29 1.48 -7.31
C PRO A 158 -2.12 2.16 -6.20
N ILE A 159 -1.44 2.89 -5.33
CA ILE A 159 -2.04 3.66 -4.24
C ILE A 159 -2.48 5.02 -4.77
N SER A 160 -3.70 5.44 -4.43
CA SER A 160 -4.17 6.81 -4.68
C SER A 160 -4.15 7.61 -3.39
N TYR A 161 -3.26 8.59 -3.28
CA TYR A 161 -3.26 9.56 -2.19
C TYR A 161 -4.22 10.70 -2.52
N GLU A 162 -5.31 10.79 -1.79
CA GLU A 162 -6.40 11.73 -2.04
C GLU A 162 -6.51 12.75 -0.89
N LYS A 163 -6.61 14.04 -1.25
CA LYS A 163 -6.93 15.11 -0.30
C LYS A 163 -8.01 16.00 -0.91
N ARG A 164 -8.99 16.40 -0.09
CA ARG A 164 -10.13 17.20 -0.52
C ARG A 164 -10.25 18.46 0.32
N ASP A 165 -10.36 19.60 -0.33
CA ASP A 165 -10.48 20.89 0.34
C ASP A 165 -11.17 21.94 -0.54
N ALA A 166 -11.51 23.09 0.02
CA ALA A 166 -11.78 24.30 -0.75
C ALA A 166 -10.44 25.03 -1.00
N MET A 167 -10.27 25.61 -2.19
CA MET A 167 -9.06 26.36 -2.54
C MET A 167 -9.42 27.71 -3.16
N ALA A 168 -9.01 28.81 -2.53
CA ALA A 168 -9.02 30.14 -3.12
C ALA A 168 -7.87 30.32 -4.13
N LEU A 169 -7.86 31.45 -4.83
CA LEU A 169 -6.77 31.80 -5.73
C LEU A 169 -5.43 31.84 -4.97
N ASN A 170 -4.41 31.16 -5.50
CA ASN A 170 -3.08 30.97 -4.91
C ASN A 170 -3.01 30.09 -3.66
N ASP A 171 -4.12 29.52 -3.18
CA ASP A 171 -4.05 28.53 -2.11
C ASP A 171 -3.25 27.31 -2.55
N THR A 172 -2.64 26.65 -1.58
CA THR A 172 -1.84 25.45 -1.79
C THR A 172 -2.44 24.27 -1.04
N LEU A 173 -2.36 23.10 -1.67
CA LEU A 173 -2.78 21.84 -1.10
C LEU A 173 -1.64 20.84 -1.24
N VAL A 174 -1.13 20.35 -0.11
CA VAL A 174 -0.03 19.39 -0.07
C VAL A 174 -0.59 18.00 0.14
N VAL A 175 -0.13 17.07 -0.71
CA VAL A 175 -0.37 15.63 -0.58
C VAL A 175 0.95 14.95 -0.22
N ASN A 176 1.00 14.34 0.96
CA ASN A 176 2.10 13.50 1.40
C ASN A 176 1.94 12.10 0.82
N HIS A 177 3.02 11.46 0.42
CA HIS A 177 2.98 10.11 -0.13
C HIS A 177 4.21 9.32 0.28
N HIS A 178 4.18 8.02 0.06
CA HIS A 178 5.36 7.20 0.31
C HIS A 178 6.52 7.59 -0.62
N PHE A 179 7.70 7.13 -0.24
CA PHE A 179 8.90 7.35 -1.02
C PHE A 179 8.75 6.81 -2.44
N ASP A 180 9.04 7.66 -3.42
CA ASP A 180 9.12 7.29 -4.83
C ASP A 180 10.47 7.74 -5.39
N ASN A 181 11.29 6.75 -5.80
CA ASN A 181 12.64 6.96 -6.31
C ASN A 181 12.66 7.59 -7.72
N ALA A 182 11.52 7.64 -8.42
CA ALA A 182 11.50 8.02 -9.82
C ALA A 182 10.84 9.37 -10.11
N GLY A 183 9.96 9.92 -9.26
CA GLY A 183 9.28 11.22 -9.49
C GLY A 183 8.36 11.29 -10.72
N HIS A 184 8.59 10.45 -11.73
CA HIS A 184 8.06 10.51 -13.08
C HIS A 184 7.02 9.42 -13.36
N MET A 185 6.81 8.46 -12.45
CA MET A 185 5.80 7.41 -12.61
C MET A 185 4.44 7.76 -11.99
N ARG A 186 4.33 8.95 -11.39
CA ARG A 186 3.11 9.39 -10.71
C ARG A 186 2.07 9.80 -11.73
N LYS A 187 0.82 9.50 -11.44
CA LYS A 187 -0.31 10.10 -12.17
C LYS A 187 -1.01 11.09 -11.25
N LEU A 188 -1.27 12.27 -11.78
CA LEU A 188 -1.93 13.34 -11.05
C LEU A 188 -3.31 13.54 -11.60
N TYR A 189 -4.27 13.67 -10.71
CA TYR A 189 -5.64 14.00 -11.06
C TYR A 189 -6.16 15.08 -10.15
N CYS A 190 -7.04 15.91 -10.68
CA CYS A 190 -7.77 16.88 -9.92
C CYS A 190 -9.23 16.88 -10.38
N PHE A 191 -10.14 16.90 -9.41
CA PHE A 191 -11.58 16.87 -9.68
C PHE A 191 -12.28 17.93 -8.85
N ASN A 192 -13.16 18.69 -9.48
CA ASN A 192 -14.16 19.44 -8.76
C ASN A 192 -15.20 18.45 -8.24
N THR A 193 -15.48 18.49 -6.94
CA THR A 193 -16.37 17.55 -6.24
C THR A 193 -17.66 18.25 -5.78
N ALA A 194 -17.85 19.52 -6.15
CA ALA A 194 -19.06 20.27 -5.86
C ALA A 194 -20.30 19.50 -6.36
N GLY A 195 -21.26 19.27 -5.46
CA GLY A 195 -22.51 18.55 -5.76
C GLY A 195 -22.59 17.10 -5.25
N GLY A 196 -21.61 16.62 -4.48
CA GLY A 196 -21.73 15.34 -3.75
C GLY A 196 -21.64 14.07 -4.63
N GLY A 197 -21.26 14.20 -5.89
CA GLY A 197 -21.03 13.09 -6.82
C GLY A 197 -19.56 12.78 -7.05
N TYR A 198 -19.27 11.55 -7.49
CA TYR A 198 -17.92 11.13 -7.90
C TYR A 198 -17.42 11.96 -9.09
N ARG A 199 -16.26 12.62 -8.95
CA ARG A 199 -15.41 13.14 -10.03
C ARG A 199 -16.20 13.85 -11.15
N THR A 200 -17.04 14.83 -10.78
CA THR A 200 -18.03 15.42 -11.70
C THR A 200 -17.39 16.25 -12.82
N HIS A 201 -16.28 16.94 -12.53
CA HIS A 201 -15.51 17.67 -13.54
C HIS A 201 -14.01 17.53 -13.30
N GLN A 202 -13.29 17.02 -14.31
CA GLN A 202 -11.83 17.02 -14.29
C GLN A 202 -11.32 18.46 -14.38
N VAL A 203 -10.45 18.82 -13.45
CA VAL A 203 -9.76 20.11 -13.40
C VAL A 203 -8.43 19.94 -14.11
N GLU A 204 -8.08 20.86 -14.99
CA GLU A 204 -6.81 20.79 -15.71
C GLU A 204 -5.64 21.01 -14.75
N VAL A 205 -4.72 20.04 -14.71
CA VAL A 205 -3.50 20.11 -13.90
C VAL A 205 -2.31 20.27 -14.84
N GLY A 206 -1.61 21.40 -14.72
CA GLY A 206 -0.38 21.69 -15.45
C GLY A 206 0.84 21.69 -14.54
N TRP A 207 2.01 21.81 -15.15
CA TRP A 207 3.27 22.03 -14.42
C TRP A 207 3.28 23.39 -13.73
N TRP A 208 4.09 23.56 -12.67
CA TRP A 208 4.19 24.78 -11.85
C TRP A 208 4.26 26.11 -12.63
N SER A 209 4.86 26.10 -13.83
CA SER A 209 5.01 27.26 -14.70
C SER A 209 3.87 27.47 -15.71
N SER A 210 2.83 26.63 -15.69
CA SER A 210 1.71 26.75 -16.62
C SER A 210 0.87 27.99 -16.33
N THR A 211 0.46 28.68 -17.39
CA THR A 211 -0.48 29.80 -17.34
C THR A 211 -1.90 29.43 -17.79
N HIS A 212 -2.08 28.19 -18.28
CA HIS A 212 -3.34 27.75 -18.89
C HIS A 212 -4.12 26.76 -18.02
N ALA A 213 -3.49 26.22 -16.97
CA ALA A 213 -4.12 25.24 -16.11
C ALA A 213 -4.92 25.89 -14.97
N ASP A 214 -6.03 25.26 -14.58
CA ASP A 214 -6.79 25.65 -13.40
C ASP A 214 -6.00 25.42 -12.11
N MET A 215 -5.18 24.36 -12.10
CA MET A 215 -4.20 24.12 -11.05
C MET A 215 -2.84 23.77 -11.61
N VAL A 216 -1.82 24.10 -10.83
CA VAL A 216 -0.46 23.67 -11.12
C VAL A 216 0.10 22.81 -10.00
N ASN A 217 1.01 21.90 -10.34
CA ASN A 217 1.68 21.05 -9.37
C ASN A 217 3.19 21.31 -9.32
N GLN A 218 3.77 21.08 -8.16
CA GLN A 218 5.20 21.04 -7.92
C GLN A 218 5.53 19.84 -7.04
N TYR A 219 6.54 19.07 -7.44
CA TYR A 219 7.06 17.99 -6.61
C TYR A 219 8.05 18.54 -5.58
N GLY A 220 8.12 17.91 -4.40
CA GLY A 220 8.88 18.42 -3.26
C GLY A 220 10.35 18.76 -3.55
N GLY A 221 10.68 20.05 -3.60
CA GLY A 221 11.96 20.61 -3.15
C GLY A 221 13.25 20.33 -3.93
N GLY A 222 13.24 19.58 -5.03
CA GLY A 222 14.45 19.36 -5.85
C GLY A 222 15.52 18.44 -5.23
N ALA A 223 15.18 17.71 -4.17
CA ALA A 223 16.02 16.64 -3.63
C ALA A 223 15.65 15.30 -4.31
N SER A 224 16.60 14.35 -4.34
CA SER A 224 16.43 13.04 -4.99
C SER A 224 15.37 12.13 -4.36
N LEU A 225 14.78 12.51 -3.22
CA LEU A 225 13.76 11.75 -2.51
C LEU A 225 12.53 12.64 -2.30
N GLU A 226 11.45 12.33 -3.01
CA GLU A 226 10.21 13.10 -2.93
C GLU A 226 9.15 12.32 -2.16
N VAL A 227 8.61 12.94 -1.12
CA VAL A 227 7.56 12.38 -0.24
C VAL A 227 6.30 13.25 -0.21
N SER A 228 6.26 14.28 -1.06
CA SER A 228 5.10 15.16 -1.18
C SER A 228 4.96 15.76 -2.57
N THR A 229 3.71 16.05 -2.93
CA THR A 229 3.31 16.81 -4.12
C THR A 229 2.46 17.99 -3.68
N THR A 230 2.83 19.19 -4.10
CA THR A 230 2.09 20.43 -3.83
C THR A 230 1.27 20.81 -5.04
N PHE A 231 -0.01 21.13 -4.82
CA PHE A 231 -0.92 21.70 -5.81
C PHE A 231 -1.19 23.16 -5.46
N LYS A 232 -1.31 24.02 -6.47
CA LYS A 232 -1.67 25.43 -6.31
C LYS A 232 -2.82 25.78 -7.24
N CYS A 233 -3.83 26.47 -6.72
CA CYS A 233 -4.96 26.94 -7.52
C CYS A 233 -4.57 28.24 -8.26
N LEU A 234 -4.78 28.27 -9.58
CA LEU A 234 -4.57 29.46 -10.41
C LEU A 234 -5.88 30.15 -10.81
N ARG A 235 -7.03 29.51 -10.54
CA ARG A 235 -8.34 30.04 -10.90
C ARG A 235 -8.74 31.18 -9.98
N SER A 236 -9.04 32.35 -10.56
CA SER A 236 -9.41 33.55 -9.81
C SER A 236 -10.71 33.40 -9.01
N ALA A 237 -11.65 32.61 -9.51
CA ALA A 237 -12.90 32.28 -8.81
C ALA A 237 -12.72 31.22 -7.69
N GLY A 238 -11.52 30.67 -7.53
CA GLY A 238 -11.26 29.52 -6.66
C GLY A 238 -11.97 28.24 -7.09
N LEU A 239 -11.83 27.22 -6.26
CA LEU A 239 -12.51 25.93 -6.34
C LEU A 239 -13.16 25.67 -4.99
N SER A 240 -14.49 25.66 -4.94
CA SER A 240 -15.24 25.49 -3.69
C SER A 240 -15.08 24.12 -3.06
N ASP A 241 -14.69 23.12 -3.85
CA ASP A 241 -14.55 21.74 -3.42
C ASP A 241 -13.72 20.95 -4.44
N VAL A 242 -12.45 20.76 -4.14
CA VAL A 242 -11.51 20.09 -5.03
C VAL A 242 -10.89 18.89 -4.36
N THR A 243 -10.87 17.76 -5.07
CA THR A 243 -10.12 16.56 -4.68
C THR A 243 -8.90 16.44 -5.56
N VAL A 244 -7.72 16.45 -4.95
CA VAL A 244 -6.45 16.19 -5.62
C VAL A 244 -6.04 14.74 -5.36
N VAL A 245 -5.49 14.10 -6.37
CA VAL A 245 -5.06 12.69 -6.32
C VAL A 245 -3.65 12.58 -6.85
N VAL A 246 -2.79 11.91 -6.07
CA VAL A 246 -1.47 11.46 -6.48
C VAL A 246 -1.48 9.93 -6.49
N GLU A 247 -1.43 9.32 -7.68
CA GLU A 247 -1.35 7.87 -7.83
C GLU A 247 0.10 7.42 -7.96
N LEU A 248 0.51 6.46 -7.12
CA LEU A 248 1.83 5.83 -7.12
C LEU A 248 1.71 4.31 -7.31
N PRO A 249 2.60 3.67 -8.08
CA PRO A 249 2.60 2.22 -8.26
C PRO A 249 2.75 1.42 -6.95
#